data_AF-A0A179ERP2-F1
#
_entry.id   AF-A0A179ERP2-F1
#
_cell.length_a   1.000
_cell.length_b   1.000
_cell.length_c   1.000
_cell.angle_alpha   90.00
_cell.angle_beta   90.00
_cell.angle_gamma   90.00
#
_symmetry.space_group_name_H-M   'P 1'
#
loop_
_entity.id
_entity.type
_entity.pdbx_description
1 polymer ?
#
loop_
_entity_poly.entity_id
_entity_poly.type
_entity_poly.pdbx_seq_one_letter_code
_entity_poly.pdbx_strand_id
1 'polypeptide(L)' 'MNDFDSLGARQQPKQEPKNIGLDWQDNPIFTGDLYYLTSDGYVHEDDLLEYAQQHYPRIELGGI' A
#
# COMPACT_ATOMS: atom_id res chain seq x y z
N MET A 1 14.48 25.40 -43.75
CA MET A 1 13.34 25.41 -42.82
C MET A 1 13.36 24.04 -42.17
N ASN A 2 13.85 23.95 -40.93
CA ASN A 2 13.84 22.70 -40.18
C ASN A 2 12.58 22.75 -39.33
N ASP A 3 11.55 22.03 -39.77
CA ASP A 3 10.31 21.88 -39.04
C ASP A 3 10.63 21.30 -37.67
N PHE A 4 10.34 22.12 -36.66
CA PHE A 4 10.53 21.80 -35.26
C PHE A 4 9.57 20.66 -34.93
N ASP A 5 10.08 19.42 -34.93
CA ASP A 5 9.35 18.24 -34.49
C ASP A 5 9.20 18.32 -32.97
N SER A 6 8.26 19.16 -32.53
CA SER A 6 7.76 19.17 -31.17
C SER A 6 7.25 17.77 -30.90
N LEU A 7 8.11 16.92 -30.33
CA LEU A 7 7.75 15.63 -29.77
C LEU A 7 6.56 15.88 -28.84
N GLY A 8 5.35 15.66 -29.37
CA GLY A 8 4.10 15.84 -28.69
C GLY A 8 4.03 14.82 -27.59
N ALA A 9 4.70 15.11 -26.47
CA ALA A 9 4.68 14.32 -25.26
C ALA A 9 3.24 14.39 -24.73
N ARG A 10 2.39 13.52 -25.28
CA ARG A 10 1.06 13.26 -24.75
C ARG A 10 1.29 12.70 -23.36
N GLN A 11 1.13 13.56 -22.35
CA GLN A 11 1.12 13.11 -20.98
C GLN A 11 -0.01 12.09 -20.88
N GLN A 12 0.34 10.82 -20.61
CA GLN A 12 -0.68 9.86 -20.24
C GLN A 12 -1.41 10.45 -19.02
N PRO A 13 -2.75 10.47 -19.02
CA PRO A 13 -3.48 10.93 -17.85
C PRO A 13 -3.00 10.10 -16.66
N LYS A 14 -2.63 10.78 -15.57
CA LYS A 14 -2.28 10.10 -14.33
C LYS A 14 -3.44 9.18 -14.00
N GLN A 15 -3.17 7.88 -13.91
CA GLN A 15 -4.20 6.93 -13.50
C GLN A 15 -4.58 7.29 -12.07
N GLU A 16 -5.83 7.65 -11.87
CA GLU A 16 -6.35 7.88 -10.52
C GLU A 16 -6.25 6.55 -9.74
N PRO A 17 -5.83 6.59 -8.47
CA PRO A 17 -5.74 5.40 -7.64
C PRO A 17 -7.11 4.72 -7.58
N LYS A 18 -7.17 3.46 -8.00
CA LYS A 18 -8.40 2.67 -7.98
C LYS A 18 -8.47 1.90 -6.68
N ASN A 19 -9.64 1.91 -6.05
CA ASN A 19 -9.92 0.99 -4.96
C ASN A 19 -9.99 -0.45 -5.53
N ILE A 20 -9.20 -1.34 -4.95
CA ILE A 20 -9.08 -2.75 -5.37
C ILE A 20 -9.60 -3.74 -4.32
N GLY A 21 -9.98 -3.28 -3.12
CA GLY A 21 -10.43 -4.16 -2.04
C GLY A 21 -10.42 -3.47 -0.68
N LEU A 22 -10.53 -4.31 0.35
CA LEU A 22 -10.46 -3.90 1.76
C LEU A 22 -9.28 -4.58 2.44
N ASP A 23 -8.64 -3.88 3.36
CA ASP A 23 -7.54 -4.37 4.20
C ASP A 23 -8.07 -5.19 5.39
N TRP A 24 -7.16 -5.64 6.25
CA TRP A 24 -7.46 -6.40 7.46
C TRP A 24 -8.34 -5.67 8.52
N GLN A 25 -8.54 -4.35 8.36
CA GLN A 25 -9.38 -3.49 9.21
C GLN A 25 -10.60 -2.93 8.46
N ASP A 26 -10.95 -3.49 7.30
CA ASP A 26 -12.03 -3.00 6.42
C ASP A 26 -11.78 -1.58 5.83
N ASN A 27 -10.54 -1.11 5.79
CA ASN A 27 -10.16 0.12 5.10
C ASN A 27 -9.93 -0.12 3.60
N PRO A 28 -10.24 0.86 2.73
CA PRO A 28 -10.05 0.73 1.29
C PRO A 28 -8.58 0.65 0.87
N ILE A 29 -8.25 -0.35 0.03
CA ILE A 29 -6.94 -0.53 -0.57
C ILE A 29 -6.90 0.16 -1.93
N PHE A 30 -5.88 0.98 -2.17
CA PHE A 30 -5.71 1.70 -3.42
C PHE A 30 -4.52 1.18 -4.24
N THR A 31 -4.64 1.25 -5.57
CA THR A 31 -3.51 0.96 -6.47
C THR A 31 -2.43 2.03 -6.33
N GLY A 32 -1.18 1.60 -6.19
CA GLY A 32 -0.02 2.49 -6.13
C GLY A 32 0.69 2.46 -4.77
N ASP A 33 0.00 2.04 -3.72
CA ASP A 33 0.59 1.89 -2.39
C ASP A 33 1.08 0.47 -2.14
N LEU A 34 1.89 0.29 -1.09
CA LEU A 34 2.52 -0.99 -0.76
C LEU A 34 1.76 -1.71 0.35
N TYR A 35 1.30 -2.92 0.04
CA TYR A 35 0.59 -3.80 0.97
C TYR A 35 1.25 -5.18 1.05
N TYR A 36 1.18 -5.78 2.23
CA TYR A 36 1.69 -7.13 2.51
C TYR A 36 0.52 -8.08 2.78
N LEU A 37 0.56 -9.27 2.18
CA LEU A 37 -0.43 -10.31 2.44
C LEU A 37 -0.08 -11.06 3.74
N THR A 38 -1.03 -11.09 4.67
CA THR A 38 -0.95 -11.83 5.93
C THR A 38 -2.08 -12.86 6.01
N SER A 39 -2.20 -13.55 7.15
CA SER A 39 -3.28 -14.52 7.38
C SER A 39 -4.66 -13.86 7.50
N ASP A 40 -4.71 -12.61 7.93
CA ASP A 40 -5.96 -11.88 8.23
C ASP A 40 -6.37 -10.94 7.09
N GLY A 41 -5.49 -10.69 6.11
CA GLY A 41 -5.79 -9.87 4.95
C GLY A 41 -4.56 -9.15 4.41
N TYR A 42 -4.79 -8.06 3.69
CA TYR A 42 -3.72 -7.15 3.29
C TYR A 42 -3.46 -6.13 4.40
N VAL A 43 -2.19 -5.82 4.67
CA VAL A 43 -1.76 -4.84 5.66
C VAL A 43 -0.92 -3.79 4.94
N HIS A 44 -1.25 -2.50 5.13
CA HIS A 44 -0.46 -1.39 4.57
C HIS A 44 0.92 -1.33 5.21
N GLU A 45 1.93 -0.82 4.49
CA GLU A 45 3.30 -0.74 5.03
C GLU A 45 3.40 0.04 6.36
N ASP A 46 2.62 1.12 6.48
CA ASP A 46 2.59 1.95 7.69
C ASP A 46 1.94 1.25 8.89
N ASP A 47 1.03 0.31 8.64
CA ASP A 47 0.26 -0.40 9.68
C ASP A 47 0.91 -1.71 10.12
N LEU A 48 2.02 -2.12 9.48
CA LEU A 48 2.73 -3.36 9.80
C LEU A 48 3.12 -3.45 11.28
N LEU A 49 3.53 -2.34 11.88
CA LEU A 49 3.91 -2.30 13.29
C LEU A 49 2.70 -2.51 14.20
N GLU A 50 1.56 -1.89 13.88
CA GLU A 50 0.32 -2.07 14.61
C GLU A 50 -0.18 -3.51 14.49
N TYR A 51 -0.23 -4.04 13.27
CA TYR A 51 -0.57 -5.44 13.01
C TYR A 51 0.32 -6.39 13.82
N ALA A 52 1.64 -6.17 13.81
CA ALA A 52 2.58 -7.00 14.56
C ALA A 52 2.32 -6.93 16.08
N GLN A 53 2.00 -5.76 16.64
CA GLN A 53 1.72 -5.61 18.06
C GLN A 53 0.40 -6.27 18.48
N GLN A 54 -0.63 -6.22 17.63
CA GLN A 54 -1.92 -6.85 17.89
C GLN A 54 -1.83 -8.38 17.85
N HIS A 55 -1.07 -8.94 16.89
CA HIS A 55 -1.01 -10.39 16.67
C HIS A 55 0.13 -11.10 17.43
N TYR A 56 1.20 -10.37 17.75
CA TYR A 56 2.36 -10.90 18.49
C TYR A 56 2.63 -10.04 19.72
N PRO A 57 1.71 -10.04 20.71
CA PRO A 57 1.93 -9.33 21.95
C PRO A 57 3.23 -9.82 22.56
N ARG A 58 4.04 -8.86 23.02
CA ARG A 58 5.32 -9.13 23.67
C ARG A 58 5.08 -10.14 24.78
N ILE A 59 5.60 -11.35 24.62
CA ILE A 59 5.64 -12.31 25.71
C ILE A 59 6.64 -11.74 26.71
N GLU A 60 6.15 -11.11 27.77
CA GLU A 60 6.97 -10.92 28.96
C GLU A 60 7.21 -12.32 29.52
N LEU A 61 8.32 -12.93 29.09
CA LEU A 61 8.91 -14.05 29.80
C LEU A 61 9.34 -13.49 31.16
N GLY A 62 8.38 -13.43 32.08
CA GLY A 62 8.60 -13.07 33.47
C GLY A 62 9.66 -13.99 34.02
N GLY A 63 10.90 -13.48 34.08
CA GLY A 63 12.00 -14.11 34.77
C GLY A 63 11.66 -14.12 36.24
N ILE A 64 11.26 -15.30 36.72
CA ILE A 64 11.33 -15.69 38.13
C ILE A 64 12.77 -15.64 38.63
#